data_AF-A0A822H1E4-F1
#
_entry.id   AF-A0A822H1E4-F1
#
_cell.length_a   1.000
_cell.length_b   1.000
_cell.length_c   1.000
_cell.angle_alpha   90.00
_cell.angle_beta   90.00
_cell.angle_gamma   90.00
#
_symmetry.space_group_name_H-M   'P 1'
#
loop_
_entity.id
_entity.type
_entity.pdbx_description
1 polymer ?
#
loop_
_entity_poly.entity_id
_entity_poly.type
_entity_poly.pdbx_seq_one_letter_code
_entity_poly.pdbx_strand_id
1 'polypeptide(L)'
;YIPKSCTDGVTCKLHIAYHGCLQGYEKIGDKFVKNTGYNRWADTNNMIVLYPQAVATNTINMGGGASLPNANGCWDWIGWYGSDFSVKSGKQSTAMKKMIDRITSGFNPIDAPTGLQVTAITDNSVALSWKQVSSANGYNVYRNGGKANGGIISGTTFTDNNLNSGTTYTFTVKAVSSSGSESGASNSVTGKTTGQPPAVGTPNGLVVTDTTSSSVTLKWDSVSHVTTYNIYRNEEKVTSVSTTSYTDIGLNSATDYRYQVSSVQGSTESEKSKEVTNTTVEDT
;
A
#
# COMPACT_ATOMS: atom_id res chain seq x y z
N TYR A 1 22.90 -17.13 13.44
CA TYR A 1 22.84 -18.42 14.12
C TYR A 1 22.81 -18.18 15.61
N ILE A 2 21.86 -18.79 16.31
CA ILE A 2 21.72 -18.68 17.77
C ILE A 2 21.87 -20.10 18.34
N PRO A 3 22.93 -20.37 19.11
CA PRO A 3 23.07 -21.65 19.82
C PRO A 3 21.90 -21.91 20.77
N LYS A 4 21.62 -23.20 21.02
CA LYS A 4 20.57 -23.60 21.97
C LYS A 4 20.80 -23.02 23.37
N SER A 5 22.03 -23.02 23.87
CA SER A 5 22.37 -22.46 25.18
C SER A 5 21.98 -20.98 25.32
N CYS A 6 22.16 -20.19 24.27
CA CYS A 6 21.77 -18.77 24.25
C CYS A 6 20.24 -18.60 24.27
N THR A 7 19.51 -19.51 23.62
CA THR A 7 18.03 -19.52 23.61
C THR A 7 17.48 -19.96 24.97
N ASP A 8 18.21 -20.84 25.66
CA ASP A 8 17.86 -21.34 27.01
C ASP A 8 18.25 -20.35 28.13
N GLY A 9 18.69 -19.13 27.79
CA GLY A 9 18.90 -18.03 28.74
C GLY A 9 20.36 -17.78 29.17
N VAL A 10 21.33 -18.49 28.60
CA VAL A 10 22.76 -18.20 28.85
C VAL A 10 23.16 -16.89 28.17
N THR A 11 23.92 -16.04 28.86
CA THR A 11 24.52 -14.86 28.26
C THR A 11 25.56 -15.26 27.21
N CYS A 12 25.32 -14.86 25.96
CA CYS A 12 26.19 -15.20 24.84
C CYS A 12 26.93 -13.99 24.28
N LYS A 13 28.15 -14.22 23.78
CA LYS A 13 28.93 -13.22 23.05
C LYS A 13 28.44 -13.13 21.61
N LEU A 14 28.64 -11.99 20.95
CA LEU A 14 28.35 -11.83 19.52
C LEU A 14 29.64 -11.97 18.70
N HIS A 15 29.59 -12.79 17.65
CA HIS A 15 30.61 -12.87 16.62
C HIS A 15 30.02 -12.56 15.25
N ILE A 16 30.80 -11.90 14.39
CA ILE A 16 30.38 -11.51 13.06
C ILE A 16 31.29 -12.22 12.06
N ALA A 17 30.71 -13.08 11.23
CA ALA A 17 31.43 -13.83 10.22
C ALA A 17 31.17 -13.23 8.83
N TYR A 18 32.16 -12.51 8.30
CA TYR A 18 32.10 -11.91 6.98
C TYR A 18 32.45 -12.92 5.89
N HIS A 19 31.61 -13.04 4.87
CA HIS A 19 31.92 -13.83 3.66
C HIS A 19 32.85 -13.05 2.72
N GLY A 20 33.57 -13.75 1.84
CA GLY A 20 34.37 -13.12 0.78
C GLY A 20 33.53 -12.61 -0.40
N CYS A 21 34.17 -11.96 -1.37
CA CYS A 21 33.57 -11.64 -2.66
C CYS A 21 33.01 -12.91 -3.34
N LEU A 22 31.90 -12.79 -4.07
CA LEU A 22 31.19 -13.90 -4.75
C LEU A 22 30.67 -15.01 -3.81
N GLN A 23 30.75 -14.82 -2.50
CA GLN A 23 30.28 -15.78 -1.48
C GLN A 23 29.02 -15.31 -0.75
N GLY A 24 28.35 -14.28 -1.27
CA GLY A 24 27.04 -13.88 -0.77
C GLY A 24 26.00 -14.98 -0.98
N TYR A 25 24.93 -14.93 -0.20
CA TYR A 25 23.85 -15.90 -0.21
C TYR A 25 23.22 -16.08 -1.59
N GLU A 26 23.09 -15.01 -2.37
CA GLU A 26 22.57 -15.07 -3.75
C GLU A 26 23.43 -15.91 -4.70
N LYS A 27 24.73 -16.07 -4.41
CA LYS A 27 25.67 -16.82 -5.26
C LYS A 27 25.85 -18.26 -4.81
N ILE A 28 25.94 -18.49 -3.50
CA ILE A 28 26.33 -19.80 -2.95
C ILE A 28 25.32 -20.38 -1.96
N GLY A 29 24.16 -19.73 -1.77
CA GLY A 29 23.16 -20.11 -0.78
C GLY A 29 23.72 -20.06 0.64
N ASP A 30 23.36 -21.05 1.45
CA ASP A 30 23.79 -21.15 2.85
C ASP A 30 25.15 -21.86 3.05
N LYS A 31 25.89 -22.14 1.97
CA LYS A 31 27.19 -22.85 2.05
C LYS A 31 28.18 -22.17 2.99
N PHE A 32 28.27 -20.83 2.99
CA PHE A 32 29.14 -20.11 3.92
C PHE A 32 28.71 -20.32 5.38
N VAL A 33 27.41 -20.33 5.65
CA VAL A 33 26.87 -20.52 7.00
C VAL A 33 27.06 -21.97 7.47
N LYS A 34 26.88 -22.95 6.59
CA LYS A 34 26.92 -24.38 6.93
C LYS A 34 28.34 -24.97 6.97
N ASN A 35 29.24 -24.52 6.09
CA ASN A 35 30.48 -25.26 5.81
C ASN A 35 31.73 -24.63 6.43
N THR A 36 31.66 -23.41 6.96
CA THR A 36 32.80 -22.72 7.58
C THR A 36 33.12 -23.20 8.99
N GLY A 37 32.24 -23.98 9.61
CA GLY A 37 32.41 -24.49 10.98
C GLY A 37 32.03 -23.50 12.09
N TYR A 38 31.73 -22.24 11.76
CA TYR A 38 31.37 -21.21 12.75
C TYR A 38 30.18 -21.61 13.64
N ASN A 39 29.16 -22.29 13.11
CA ASN A 39 28.01 -22.75 13.94
C ASN A 39 28.44 -23.78 15.00
N ARG A 40 29.32 -24.73 14.66
CA ARG A 40 29.84 -25.71 15.63
C ARG A 40 30.69 -25.04 16.70
N TRP A 41 31.50 -24.06 16.30
CA TRP A 41 32.28 -23.26 17.25
C TRP A 41 31.36 -22.43 18.17
N ALA A 42 30.31 -21.85 17.62
CA ALA A 42 29.29 -21.10 18.35
C ALA A 42 28.59 -21.92 19.43
N ASP A 43 28.21 -23.16 19.11
CA ASP A 43 27.56 -24.09 20.06
C ASP A 43 28.43 -24.40 21.28
N THR A 44 29.75 -24.49 21.08
CA THR A 44 30.70 -24.88 22.13
C THR A 44 31.23 -23.70 22.94
N ASN A 45 30.95 -22.45 22.53
CA ASN A 45 31.53 -21.24 23.13
C ASN A 45 30.49 -20.20 23.59
N ASN A 46 29.20 -20.52 23.57
CA ASN A 46 28.11 -19.60 23.90
C ASN A 46 28.20 -18.30 23.08
N MET A 47 28.22 -18.45 21.75
CA MET A 47 28.39 -17.32 20.83
C MET A 47 27.25 -17.27 19.80
N ILE A 48 26.57 -16.13 19.71
CA ILE A 48 25.67 -15.84 18.58
C ILE A 48 26.55 -15.48 17.39
N VAL A 49 26.27 -16.04 16.21
CA VAL A 49 26.98 -15.69 14.97
C VAL A 49 26.06 -14.92 14.03
N LEU A 50 26.44 -13.68 13.73
CA LEU A 50 25.84 -12.87 12.69
C LEU A 50 26.58 -13.12 11.35
N TYR A 51 25.82 -13.45 10.32
CA TYR A 51 26.30 -13.64 8.93
C TYR A 51 25.74 -12.53 8.04
N PRO A 52 26.30 -11.31 8.11
CA PRO A 52 25.82 -10.19 7.33
C PRO A 52 26.05 -10.44 5.84
N GLN A 53 25.29 -9.77 4.96
CA GLN A 53 25.41 -9.95 3.51
C GLN A 53 25.81 -8.65 2.81
N ALA A 54 26.81 -8.72 1.95
CA ALA A 54 27.11 -7.69 0.96
C ALA A 54 26.47 -8.07 -0.37
N VAL A 55 25.54 -7.26 -0.84
CA VAL A 55 24.75 -7.54 -2.06
C VAL A 55 25.49 -6.99 -3.27
N ALA A 56 25.55 -7.81 -4.33
CA ALA A 56 26.13 -7.39 -5.60
C ALA A 56 25.29 -6.27 -6.22
N THR A 57 25.96 -5.25 -6.74
CA THR A 57 25.30 -4.16 -7.45
C THR A 57 26.14 -3.70 -8.64
N ASN A 58 25.47 -3.49 -9.77
CA ASN A 58 26.05 -2.89 -10.96
C ASN A 58 25.97 -1.36 -10.94
N THR A 59 25.41 -0.77 -9.88
CA THR A 59 25.43 0.68 -9.68
C THR A 59 26.87 1.14 -9.50
N ILE A 60 27.33 1.97 -10.42
CA ILE A 60 28.60 2.67 -10.30
C ILE A 60 28.45 3.68 -9.17
N ASN A 61 29.28 3.53 -8.15
CA ASN A 61 29.36 4.47 -7.04
C ASN A 61 30.74 5.14 -7.07
N MET A 62 30.80 6.37 -6.55
CA MET A 62 32.01 7.18 -6.48
C MET A 62 32.64 7.01 -5.09
N GLY A 63 33.85 6.45 -5.02
CA GLY A 63 34.69 6.53 -3.84
C GLY A 63 36.00 5.76 -3.97
N GLY A 64 36.95 6.03 -3.07
CA GLY A 64 38.27 5.37 -3.05
C GLY A 64 39.19 5.65 -4.25
N GLY A 65 38.86 6.63 -5.11
CA GLY A 65 39.66 6.99 -6.29
C GLY A 65 39.35 6.20 -7.57
N ALA A 66 38.31 5.35 -7.58
CA ALA A 66 37.86 4.63 -8.77
C ALA A 66 36.32 4.60 -8.87
N SER A 67 35.78 4.74 -10.08
CA SER A 67 34.35 4.56 -10.37
C SER A 67 34.09 3.12 -10.80
N LEU A 68 33.83 2.23 -9.83
CA LEU A 68 33.62 0.81 -10.10
C LEU A 68 32.32 0.32 -9.45
N PRO A 69 31.57 -0.58 -10.13
CA PRO A 69 30.46 -1.29 -9.51
C PRO A 69 30.97 -2.35 -8.53
N ASN A 70 30.15 -2.71 -7.54
CA ASN A 70 30.38 -3.86 -6.68
C ASN A 70 29.64 -5.10 -7.20
N ALA A 71 29.93 -5.48 -8.45
CA ALA A 71 29.25 -6.61 -9.12
C ALA A 71 29.50 -7.97 -8.44
N ASN A 72 30.53 -8.05 -7.58
CA ASN A 72 30.93 -9.26 -6.89
C ASN A 72 30.36 -9.36 -5.46
N GLY A 73 29.63 -8.36 -4.96
CA GLY A 73 29.06 -8.38 -3.61
C GLY A 73 30.15 -8.43 -2.52
N CYS A 74 31.21 -7.66 -2.70
CA CYS A 74 32.32 -7.54 -1.76
C CYS A 74 32.00 -6.55 -0.63
N TRP A 75 32.66 -6.73 0.52
CA TRP A 75 32.66 -5.75 1.60
C TRP A 75 33.49 -4.52 1.24
N ASP A 76 33.02 -3.35 1.66
CA ASP A 76 33.53 -2.06 1.23
C ASP A 76 34.79 -1.63 1.97
N TRP A 77 35.88 -2.37 1.74
CA TRP A 77 37.20 -2.06 2.28
C TRP A 77 37.99 -1.07 1.41
N ILE A 78 37.48 -0.74 0.21
CA ILE A 78 38.17 0.10 -0.78
C ILE A 78 37.40 1.38 -1.15
N GLY A 79 36.20 1.59 -0.63
CA GLY A 79 35.46 2.84 -0.79
C GLY A 79 34.46 2.89 -1.94
N TRP A 80 33.90 1.76 -2.38
CA TRP A 80 32.81 1.74 -3.35
C TRP A 80 31.68 2.69 -2.97
N TYR A 81 31.30 2.78 -1.69
CA TYR A 81 30.07 3.48 -1.31
C TYR A 81 30.27 4.88 -0.71
N GLY A 82 31.48 5.42 -0.79
CA GLY A 82 31.83 6.75 -0.30
C GLY A 82 33.27 6.83 0.20
N SER A 83 33.75 8.04 0.47
CA SER A 83 35.08 8.27 1.06
C SER A 83 35.15 7.92 2.55
N ASP A 84 34.02 7.68 3.19
CA ASP A 84 33.89 7.37 4.62
C ASP A 84 33.93 5.87 4.94
N PHE A 85 34.24 5.03 3.96
CA PHE A 85 34.33 3.56 4.11
C PHE A 85 35.30 3.10 5.21
N SER A 86 36.36 3.88 5.44
CA SER A 86 37.39 3.61 6.44
C SER A 86 37.01 4.06 7.85
N VAL A 87 35.92 4.81 8.00
CA VAL A 87 35.43 5.32 9.29
C VAL A 87 34.09 4.69 9.68
N LYS A 88 33.73 4.82 10.97
CA LYS A 88 32.54 4.17 11.53
C LYS A 88 31.21 4.63 10.89
N SER A 89 31.20 5.80 10.24
CA SER A 89 30.00 6.34 9.56
C SER A 89 29.74 5.75 8.18
N GLY A 90 30.70 5.02 7.59
CA GLY A 90 30.55 4.39 6.28
C GLY A 90 29.28 3.54 6.17
N LYS A 91 28.71 3.43 4.96
CA LYS A 91 27.39 2.80 4.76
C LYS A 91 27.33 1.36 5.29
N GLN A 92 28.33 0.53 4.98
CA GLN A 92 28.37 -0.85 5.45
C GLN A 92 28.66 -0.96 6.96
N SER A 93 29.53 -0.10 7.51
CA SER A 93 29.79 0.00 8.95
C SER A 93 28.53 0.39 9.74
N THR A 94 27.77 1.37 9.25
CA THR A 94 26.50 1.80 9.83
C THR A 94 25.46 0.68 9.79
N ALA A 95 25.35 -0.04 8.67
CA ALA A 95 24.46 -1.20 8.56
C ALA A 95 24.85 -2.31 9.55
N MET A 96 26.14 -2.58 9.71
CA MET A 96 26.66 -3.53 10.70
C MET A 96 26.27 -3.13 12.12
N LYS A 97 26.49 -1.86 12.47
CA LYS A 97 26.15 -1.35 13.81
C LYS A 97 24.66 -1.52 14.11
N LYS A 98 23.78 -1.24 13.15
CA LYS A 98 22.33 -1.45 13.30
C LYS A 98 21.98 -2.93 13.54
N MET A 99 22.62 -3.85 12.82
CA MET A 99 22.43 -5.29 13.05
C MET A 99 22.93 -5.73 14.43
N ILE A 100 24.10 -5.25 14.86
CA ILE A 100 24.66 -5.52 16.19
C ILE A 100 23.71 -5.01 17.27
N ASP A 101 23.28 -3.75 17.21
CA ASP A 101 22.40 -3.13 18.21
C ASP A 101 21.07 -3.87 18.33
N ARG A 102 20.54 -4.36 17.21
CA ARG A 102 19.33 -5.17 17.20
C ARG A 102 19.53 -6.51 17.92
N ILE A 103 20.70 -7.14 17.81
CA ILE A 103 20.98 -8.41 18.50
C ILE A 103 21.26 -8.17 19.98
N THR A 104 22.07 -7.15 20.31
CA THR A 104 22.51 -6.89 21.68
C THR A 104 21.44 -6.23 22.55
N SER A 105 20.43 -5.58 21.96
CA SER A 105 19.23 -5.12 22.69
C SER A 105 18.31 -6.27 23.14
N GLY A 106 18.61 -7.51 22.73
CA GLY A 106 17.84 -8.70 23.07
C GLY A 106 16.67 -8.94 22.12
N PHE A 107 16.34 -10.22 21.91
CA PHE A 107 15.08 -10.60 21.27
C PHE A 107 13.97 -10.47 22.31
N ASN A 108 13.24 -9.36 22.28
CA ASN A 108 12.03 -9.22 23.05
C ASN A 108 10.85 -9.59 22.14
N PRO A 109 10.33 -10.83 22.19
CA PRO A 109 9.22 -11.22 21.34
C PRO A 109 8.03 -10.32 21.65
N ILE A 110 7.66 -9.52 20.66
CA ILE A 110 6.43 -8.74 20.70
C ILE A 110 5.26 -9.66 20.32
N ASP A 111 4.16 -9.54 21.05
CA ASP A 111 2.96 -10.32 20.78
C ASP A 111 2.44 -10.06 19.36
N ALA A 112 1.97 -11.12 18.71
CA ALA A 112 1.30 -11.00 17.44
C ALA A 112 -0.04 -10.27 17.63
N PRO A 113 -0.44 -9.38 16.70
CA PRO A 113 -1.78 -8.80 16.72
C PRO A 113 -2.85 -9.88 16.64
N THR A 114 -3.97 -9.65 17.32
CA THR A 114 -5.13 -10.56 17.29
C THR A 114 -6.39 -9.82 16.85
N GLY A 115 -7.41 -10.58 16.46
CA GLY A 115 -8.69 -10.00 16.04
C GLY A 115 -8.59 -9.21 14.75
N LEU A 116 -7.70 -9.61 13.83
CA LEU A 116 -7.70 -9.05 12.48
C LEU A 116 -9.03 -9.39 11.82
N GLN A 117 -9.69 -8.39 11.25
CA GLN A 117 -10.96 -8.51 10.54
C GLN A 117 -11.04 -7.53 9.36
N VAL A 118 -11.86 -7.88 8.36
CA VAL A 118 -12.25 -6.97 7.28
C VAL A 118 -13.44 -6.13 7.77
N THR A 119 -13.36 -4.81 7.62
CA THR A 119 -14.40 -3.88 8.08
C THR A 119 -15.21 -3.26 6.94
N ALA A 120 -14.62 -3.13 5.75
CA ALA A 120 -15.31 -2.65 4.56
C ALA A 120 -14.61 -3.16 3.29
N ILE A 121 -15.37 -3.25 2.20
CA ILE A 121 -14.88 -3.66 0.89
C ILE A 121 -15.51 -2.74 -0.16
N THR A 122 -14.72 -2.28 -1.13
CA THR A 122 -15.20 -1.65 -2.35
C THR A 122 -14.79 -2.47 -3.58
N ASP A 123 -14.97 -1.92 -4.77
CA ASP A 123 -14.47 -2.47 -6.02
C ASP A 123 -12.93 -2.47 -6.10
N ASN A 124 -12.26 -1.60 -5.34
CA ASN A 124 -10.82 -1.41 -5.43
C ASN A 124 -10.11 -1.25 -4.08
N SER A 125 -10.79 -1.54 -2.97
CA SER A 125 -10.21 -1.43 -1.64
C SER A 125 -10.74 -2.45 -0.64
N VAL A 126 -9.92 -2.77 0.36
CA VAL A 126 -10.28 -3.57 1.52
C VAL A 126 -9.81 -2.83 2.78
N ALA A 127 -10.74 -2.52 3.67
CA ALA A 127 -10.45 -1.92 4.98
C ALA A 127 -10.35 -3.01 6.04
N LEU A 128 -9.35 -2.87 6.92
CA LEU A 128 -8.98 -3.82 7.95
C LEU A 128 -8.92 -3.15 9.32
N SER A 129 -9.22 -3.90 10.37
CA SER A 129 -8.94 -3.52 11.77
C SER A 129 -8.42 -4.70 12.58
N TRP A 130 -7.68 -4.41 13.66
CA TRP A 130 -7.16 -5.40 14.60
C TRP A 130 -7.10 -4.82 16.02
N LYS A 131 -6.79 -5.67 17.02
CA LYS A 131 -6.59 -5.23 18.41
C LYS A 131 -5.20 -4.63 18.62
N GLN A 132 -5.12 -3.60 19.46
CA GLN A 132 -3.85 -2.98 19.84
C GLN A 132 -2.96 -3.95 20.62
N VAL A 133 -1.69 -4.00 20.27
CA VAL A 133 -0.59 -4.63 21.02
C VAL A 133 0.15 -3.52 21.78
N SER A 134 0.16 -3.57 23.11
CA SER A 134 0.66 -2.50 23.98
C SER A 134 2.16 -2.21 23.81
N SER A 135 2.96 -3.22 23.47
CA SER A 135 4.39 -3.12 23.23
C SER A 135 4.76 -2.73 21.79
N ALA A 136 3.78 -2.52 20.93
CA ALA A 136 4.00 -2.16 19.53
C ALA A 136 4.30 -0.66 19.36
N ASN A 137 5.37 -0.38 18.64
CA ASN A 137 5.64 0.94 18.05
C ASN A 137 4.78 1.18 16.79
N GLY A 138 4.24 0.11 16.20
CA GLY A 138 3.23 0.16 15.14
C GLY A 138 3.10 -1.19 14.45
N TYR A 139 2.58 -1.19 13.21
CA TYR A 139 2.22 -2.42 12.50
C TYR A 139 2.63 -2.40 11.03
N ASN A 140 2.87 -3.60 10.49
CA ASN A 140 2.98 -3.85 9.06
C ASN A 140 1.88 -4.82 8.62
N VAL A 141 1.25 -4.51 7.49
CA VAL A 141 0.19 -5.30 6.87
C VAL A 141 0.78 -6.05 5.68
N TYR A 142 0.43 -7.32 5.56
CA TYR A 142 0.88 -8.19 4.49
C TYR A 142 -0.31 -8.65 3.66
N ARG A 143 -0.27 -8.37 2.35
CA ARG A 143 -1.22 -8.81 1.34
C ARG A 143 -0.59 -9.93 0.51
N ASN A 144 -1.23 -11.10 0.46
CA ASN A 144 -0.77 -12.27 -0.29
C ASN A 144 0.71 -12.63 0.01
N GLY A 145 1.13 -12.46 1.27
CA GLY A 145 2.50 -12.71 1.73
C GLY A 145 3.50 -11.56 1.49
N GLY A 146 3.18 -10.57 0.67
CA GLY A 146 3.98 -9.37 0.45
C GLY A 146 3.55 -8.20 1.34
N LYS A 147 4.49 -7.31 1.70
CA LYS A 147 4.16 -6.12 2.51
C LYS A 147 3.30 -5.14 1.69
N ALA A 148 2.19 -4.69 2.26
CA ALA A 148 1.20 -3.83 1.60
C ALA A 148 1.37 -2.34 1.94
N ASN A 149 1.82 -2.01 3.15
CA ASN A 149 2.02 -0.64 3.61
C ASN A 149 3.44 -0.12 3.32
N GLY A 150 3.57 1.16 2.97
CA GLY A 150 4.87 1.80 2.73
C GLY A 150 5.66 2.11 4.01
N GLY A 151 4.98 2.57 5.07
CA GLY A 151 5.57 2.92 6.37
C GLY A 151 4.81 2.27 7.53
N ILE A 152 5.43 2.22 8.72
CA ILE A 152 4.82 1.65 9.93
C ILE A 152 3.51 2.37 10.25
N ILE A 153 2.46 1.60 10.51
CA ILE A 153 1.13 2.11 10.87
C ILE A 153 1.07 2.25 12.39
N SER A 154 0.82 3.45 12.91
CA SER A 154 0.70 3.68 14.37
C SER A 154 -0.66 3.28 14.94
N GLY A 155 -1.72 3.35 14.12
CA GLY A 155 -3.07 2.94 14.48
C GLY A 155 -3.34 1.44 14.32
N THR A 156 -4.58 1.03 14.59
CA THR A 156 -5.04 -0.36 14.50
C THR A 156 -5.99 -0.61 13.34
N THR A 157 -5.93 0.25 12.33
CA THR A 157 -6.73 0.16 11.10
C THR A 157 -5.87 0.43 9.88
N PHE A 158 -6.22 -0.19 8.76
CA PHE A 158 -5.57 0.05 7.46
C PHE A 158 -6.54 -0.20 6.32
N THR A 159 -6.58 0.71 5.36
CA THR A 159 -7.29 0.51 4.10
C THR A 159 -6.28 0.28 2.98
N ASP A 160 -6.31 -0.91 2.40
CA ASP A 160 -5.53 -1.23 1.22
C ASP A 160 -6.31 -0.79 -0.01
N ASN A 161 -5.79 0.21 -0.73
CA ASN A 161 -6.43 0.85 -1.88
C ASN A 161 -5.79 0.39 -3.19
N ASN A 162 -6.40 0.76 -4.32
CA ASN A 162 -5.91 0.46 -5.66
C ASN A 162 -5.75 -1.04 -5.93
N LEU A 163 -6.66 -1.84 -5.35
CA LEU A 163 -6.78 -3.26 -5.60
C LEU A 163 -7.48 -3.52 -6.93
N ASN A 164 -7.17 -4.65 -7.56
CA ASN A 164 -7.88 -5.09 -8.75
C ASN A 164 -9.32 -5.45 -8.39
N SER A 165 -10.24 -5.09 -9.27
CA SER A 165 -11.66 -5.39 -9.10
C SER A 165 -11.96 -6.89 -9.20
N GLY A 166 -12.97 -7.35 -8.46
CA GLY A 166 -13.43 -8.74 -8.43
C GLY A 166 -12.42 -9.75 -7.88
N THR A 167 -11.34 -9.28 -7.27
CA THR A 167 -10.17 -10.09 -6.92
C THR A 167 -10.14 -10.38 -5.42
N THR A 168 -9.79 -11.62 -5.07
CA THR A 168 -9.65 -12.05 -3.66
C THR A 168 -8.23 -11.82 -3.18
N TYR A 169 -8.10 -11.20 -2.00
CA TYR A 169 -6.85 -10.92 -1.32
C TYR A 169 -6.85 -11.53 0.08
N THR A 170 -5.68 -12.00 0.52
CA THR A 170 -5.46 -12.52 1.87
C THR A 170 -4.56 -11.57 2.65
N PHE A 171 -4.93 -11.27 3.90
CA PHE A 171 -4.26 -10.30 4.76
C PHE A 171 -3.81 -10.90 6.09
N THR A 172 -2.64 -10.48 6.54
CA THR A 172 -2.13 -10.68 7.91
C THR A 172 -1.47 -9.39 8.40
N VAL A 173 -1.34 -9.24 9.72
CA VAL A 173 -0.68 -8.09 10.35
C VAL A 173 0.39 -8.57 11.32
N LYS A 174 1.51 -7.84 11.37
CA LYS A 174 2.56 -8.03 12.36
C LYS A 174 2.76 -6.74 13.14
N ALA A 175 2.95 -6.85 14.45
CA ALA A 175 3.37 -5.76 15.30
C ALA A 175 4.87 -5.51 15.09
N VAL A 176 5.28 -4.25 15.23
CA VAL A 176 6.66 -3.79 15.08
C VAL A 176 7.10 -3.16 16.38
N SER A 177 8.20 -3.63 16.97
CA SER A 177 8.79 -3.06 18.19
C SER A 177 9.48 -1.71 17.93
N SER A 178 9.86 -1.01 19.00
CA SER A 178 10.68 0.22 18.91
C SER A 178 12.06 -0.01 18.28
N SER A 179 12.60 -1.22 18.38
CA SER A 179 13.84 -1.65 17.71
C SER A 179 13.64 -2.06 16.24
N GLY A 180 12.40 -1.99 15.73
CA GLY A 180 12.05 -2.35 14.36
C GLY A 180 11.92 -3.86 14.11
N SER A 181 11.85 -4.69 15.17
CA SER A 181 11.63 -6.13 15.04
C SER A 181 10.14 -6.44 14.92
N GLU A 182 9.79 -7.42 14.09
CA GLU A 182 8.40 -7.85 13.91
C GLU A 182 8.02 -9.03 14.79
N SER A 183 6.75 -9.08 15.21
CA SER A 183 6.11 -10.24 15.83
C SER A 183 5.90 -11.40 14.85
N GLY A 184 5.33 -12.50 15.35
CA GLY A 184 4.58 -13.44 14.52
C GLY A 184 3.39 -12.76 13.80
N ALA A 185 2.86 -13.42 12.78
CA ALA A 185 1.66 -12.94 12.07
C ALA A 185 0.39 -13.13 12.92
N SER A 186 -0.58 -12.23 12.73
CA SER A 186 -1.94 -12.38 13.24
C SER A 186 -2.67 -13.58 12.62
N ASN A 187 -3.94 -13.78 13.02
CA ASN A 187 -4.87 -14.56 12.22
C ASN A 187 -4.96 -14.00 10.80
N SER A 188 -5.25 -14.88 9.83
CA SER A 188 -5.43 -14.52 8.43
C SER A 188 -6.89 -14.16 8.14
N VAL A 189 -7.12 -13.19 7.26
CA VAL A 189 -8.46 -12.84 6.75
C VAL A 189 -8.44 -12.67 5.24
N THR A 190 -9.59 -12.89 4.60
CA THR A 190 -9.74 -12.71 3.16
C THR A 190 -10.77 -11.64 2.84
N GLY A 191 -10.48 -10.78 1.86
CA GLY A 191 -11.43 -9.82 1.29
C GLY A 191 -11.46 -9.95 -0.23
N LYS A 192 -12.65 -10.09 -0.83
CA LYS A 192 -12.83 -10.06 -2.28
C LYS A 192 -13.43 -8.73 -2.67
N THR A 193 -12.73 -7.94 -3.47
CA THR A 193 -13.29 -6.70 -4.02
C THR A 193 -14.54 -6.99 -4.83
N THR A 194 -15.52 -6.08 -4.80
CA THR A 194 -16.89 -6.37 -5.27
C THR A 194 -16.99 -6.72 -6.76
N GLY A 195 -16.02 -6.31 -7.58
CA GLY A 195 -16.12 -6.47 -9.04
C GLY A 195 -16.89 -5.34 -9.71
N GLN A 196 -17.60 -4.52 -8.94
CA GLN A 196 -18.45 -3.45 -9.42
C GLN A 196 -18.31 -2.22 -8.51
N PRO A 197 -18.11 -1.02 -9.07
CA PRO A 197 -18.08 0.20 -8.27
C PRO A 197 -19.30 0.36 -7.36
N PRO A 198 -19.21 1.17 -6.28
CA PRO A 198 -20.36 1.45 -5.42
C PRO A 198 -21.55 1.93 -6.24
N ALA A 199 -22.75 1.40 -5.94
CA ALA A 199 -23.98 1.85 -6.61
C ALA A 199 -24.18 3.36 -6.36
N VAL A 200 -24.34 4.13 -7.43
CA VAL A 200 -24.59 5.58 -7.37
C VAL A 200 -26.09 5.83 -7.37
N GLY A 201 -26.58 6.68 -6.46
CA GLY A 201 -28.02 6.94 -6.32
C GLY A 201 -28.60 7.70 -7.50
N THR A 202 -29.77 7.30 -7.99
CA THR A 202 -30.47 8.00 -9.08
C THR A 202 -30.98 9.38 -8.62
N PRO A 203 -30.75 10.45 -9.40
CA PRO A 203 -31.36 11.76 -9.16
C PRO A 203 -32.89 11.69 -9.16
N ASN A 204 -33.51 12.29 -8.15
CA ASN A 204 -34.96 12.45 -8.05
C ASN A 204 -35.34 13.93 -8.21
N GLY A 205 -36.64 14.20 -8.30
CA GLY A 205 -37.15 15.58 -8.34
C GLY A 205 -36.77 16.36 -9.61
N LEU A 206 -36.45 15.67 -10.72
CA LEU A 206 -36.23 16.34 -12.00
C LEU A 206 -37.50 17.08 -12.40
N VAL A 207 -37.38 18.38 -12.63
CA VAL A 207 -38.46 19.28 -13.06
C VAL A 207 -37.92 20.34 -14.02
N VAL A 208 -38.80 20.84 -14.87
CA VAL A 208 -38.56 22.05 -15.67
C VAL A 208 -38.99 23.26 -14.86
N THR A 209 -38.11 24.26 -14.74
CA THR A 209 -38.37 25.47 -13.95
C THR A 209 -38.54 26.72 -14.79
N ASP A 210 -38.08 26.72 -16.04
CA ASP A 210 -38.22 27.83 -16.99
C ASP A 210 -38.13 27.31 -18.43
N THR A 211 -38.88 27.92 -19.35
CA THR A 211 -38.97 27.53 -20.76
C THR A 211 -39.10 28.78 -21.63
N THR A 212 -38.27 28.89 -22.67
CA THR A 212 -38.36 29.94 -23.70
C THR A 212 -38.61 29.32 -25.08
N SER A 213 -38.58 30.13 -26.15
CA SER A 213 -38.62 29.61 -27.52
C SER A 213 -37.36 28.85 -27.92
N SER A 214 -36.25 29.00 -27.18
CA SER A 214 -34.95 28.41 -27.52
C SER A 214 -34.18 27.81 -26.34
N SER A 215 -34.81 27.70 -25.16
CA SER A 215 -34.17 27.11 -23.97
C SER A 215 -35.15 26.44 -23.01
N VAL A 216 -34.64 25.49 -22.24
CA VAL A 216 -35.33 24.80 -21.15
C VAL A 216 -34.38 24.72 -19.94
N THR A 217 -34.83 25.19 -18.78
CA THR A 217 -34.07 25.10 -17.52
C THR A 217 -34.59 23.95 -16.67
N LEU A 218 -33.68 23.06 -16.28
CA LEU A 218 -33.91 21.87 -15.48
C LEU A 218 -33.38 22.06 -14.06
N LYS A 219 -34.05 21.44 -13.08
CA LYS A 219 -33.58 21.33 -11.69
C LYS A 219 -33.90 19.95 -11.14
N TRP A 220 -33.04 19.42 -10.28
CA TRP A 220 -33.21 18.12 -9.61
C TRP A 220 -32.65 18.14 -8.18
N ASP A 221 -32.91 17.09 -7.42
CA ASP A 221 -32.40 16.93 -6.06
C ASP A 221 -30.93 16.46 -6.06
N SER A 222 -30.15 16.92 -5.07
CA SER A 222 -28.76 16.50 -4.91
C SER A 222 -28.65 15.03 -4.46
N VAL A 223 -27.74 14.29 -5.08
CA VAL A 223 -27.32 12.94 -4.65
C VAL A 223 -26.00 13.04 -3.87
N SER A 224 -25.90 12.38 -2.72
CA SER A 224 -24.67 12.36 -1.92
C SER A 224 -23.56 11.57 -2.60
N HIS A 225 -22.31 12.00 -2.42
CA HIS A 225 -21.10 11.29 -2.90
C HIS A 225 -21.08 11.08 -4.43
N VAL A 226 -21.55 12.08 -5.18
CA VAL A 226 -21.44 12.13 -6.65
C VAL A 226 -20.64 13.36 -7.06
N THR A 227 -19.86 13.25 -8.12
CA THR A 227 -19.01 14.34 -8.63
C THR A 227 -19.77 15.20 -9.63
N THR A 228 -20.59 14.58 -10.49
CA THR A 228 -21.33 15.24 -11.58
C THR A 228 -22.67 14.59 -11.84
N TYR A 229 -23.48 15.24 -12.67
CA TYR A 229 -24.72 14.74 -13.24
C TYR A 229 -24.63 14.77 -14.76
N ASN A 230 -25.04 13.71 -15.45
CA ASN A 230 -25.18 13.71 -16.90
C ASN A 230 -26.61 14.15 -17.26
N ILE A 231 -26.73 15.09 -18.19
CA ILE A 231 -28.01 15.53 -18.73
C ILE A 231 -28.22 14.84 -20.07
N TYR A 232 -29.40 14.25 -20.23
CA TYR A 232 -29.85 13.62 -21.45
C TYR A 232 -31.00 14.41 -22.05
N ARG A 233 -30.97 14.61 -23.37
CA ARG A 233 -32.05 15.16 -24.18
C ARG A 233 -32.36 14.18 -25.30
N ASN A 234 -33.62 13.77 -25.40
CA ASN A 234 -34.07 12.79 -26.39
C ASN A 234 -33.17 11.54 -26.40
N GLU A 235 -32.90 11.03 -25.20
CA GLU A 235 -32.06 9.85 -24.90
C GLU A 235 -30.55 10.03 -25.11
N GLU A 236 -30.11 11.08 -25.80
CA GLU A 236 -28.70 11.39 -26.02
C GLU A 236 -28.11 12.27 -24.91
N LYS A 237 -26.86 11.98 -24.52
CA LYS A 237 -26.15 12.80 -23.52
C LYS A 237 -25.77 14.15 -24.14
N VAL A 238 -26.25 15.23 -23.53
CA VAL A 238 -25.92 16.60 -23.93
C VAL A 238 -24.64 17.07 -23.24
N THR A 239 -24.57 16.93 -21.92
CA THR A 239 -23.44 17.44 -21.14
C THR A 239 -23.36 16.78 -19.75
N SER A 240 -22.35 17.18 -18.99
CA SER A 240 -22.21 16.87 -17.56
C SER A 240 -22.03 18.15 -16.76
N VAL A 241 -22.69 18.27 -15.61
CA VAL A 241 -22.58 19.43 -14.71
C VAL A 241 -22.32 18.98 -13.27
N SER A 242 -21.69 19.81 -12.44
CA SER A 242 -21.50 19.56 -11.00
C SER A 242 -22.59 20.19 -10.12
N THR A 243 -23.48 20.99 -10.71
CA THR A 243 -24.62 21.63 -10.04
C THR A 243 -25.88 20.78 -10.16
N THR A 244 -26.93 21.14 -9.41
CA THR A 244 -28.24 20.46 -9.46
C THR A 244 -29.26 21.17 -10.36
N SER A 245 -28.76 21.91 -11.34
CA SER A 245 -29.55 22.63 -12.33
C SER A 245 -28.71 22.86 -13.59
N TYR A 246 -29.39 22.89 -14.75
CA TYR A 246 -28.81 23.10 -16.06
C TYR A 246 -29.83 23.77 -16.99
N THR A 247 -29.39 24.78 -17.74
CA THR A 247 -30.19 25.39 -18.81
C THR A 247 -29.68 24.89 -20.16
N ASP A 248 -30.53 24.15 -20.85
CA ASP A 248 -30.31 23.73 -22.23
C ASP A 248 -30.72 24.86 -23.17
N ILE A 249 -29.84 25.23 -24.10
CA ILE A 249 -29.99 26.41 -24.98
C ILE A 249 -29.83 26.01 -26.45
N GLY A 250 -30.32 26.86 -27.36
CA GLY A 250 -30.23 26.61 -28.80
C GLY A 250 -31.25 25.57 -29.28
N LEU A 251 -32.39 25.49 -28.62
CA LEU A 251 -33.51 24.64 -28.99
C LEU A 251 -34.34 25.28 -30.10
N ASN A 252 -35.06 24.45 -30.86
CA ASN A 252 -36.05 24.92 -31.81
C ASN A 252 -37.33 25.29 -31.05
N SER A 253 -38.05 26.30 -31.52
CA SER A 253 -39.35 26.71 -30.97
C SER A 253 -40.43 25.66 -31.25
N ALA A 254 -41.50 25.68 -30.45
CA ALA A 254 -42.65 24.76 -30.58
C ALA A 254 -42.28 23.28 -30.75
N THR A 255 -41.19 22.84 -30.11
CA THR A 255 -40.63 21.49 -30.29
C THR A 255 -40.62 20.74 -28.95
N ASP A 256 -41.06 19.49 -28.98
CA ASP A 256 -41.04 18.60 -27.82
C ASP A 256 -39.63 18.07 -27.55
N TYR A 257 -39.19 18.21 -26.30
CA TYR A 257 -37.94 17.65 -25.80
C TYR A 257 -38.20 16.79 -24.56
N ARG A 258 -37.48 15.68 -24.47
CA ARG A 258 -37.53 14.75 -23.34
C ARG A 258 -36.21 14.79 -22.58
N TYR A 259 -36.27 15.00 -21.28
CA TYR A 259 -35.10 15.18 -20.43
C TYR A 259 -35.03 14.12 -19.33
N GLN A 260 -33.81 13.64 -19.10
CA GLN A 260 -33.46 12.77 -17.97
C GLN A 260 -32.11 13.18 -17.40
N VAL A 261 -31.87 12.87 -16.13
CA VAL A 261 -30.60 13.14 -15.45
C VAL A 261 -30.14 11.89 -14.72
N SER A 262 -28.86 11.54 -14.83
CA SER A 262 -28.20 10.52 -13.99
C SER A 262 -27.12 11.19 -13.14
N SER A 263 -26.70 10.53 -12.06
CA SER A 263 -25.58 10.96 -11.24
C SER A 263 -24.34 10.13 -11.54
N VAL A 264 -23.16 10.71 -11.34
CA VAL A 264 -21.88 10.10 -11.68
C VAL A 264 -20.89 10.24 -10.54
N GLN A 265 -20.28 9.13 -10.13
CA GLN A 265 -19.17 9.08 -9.17
C GLN A 265 -18.03 8.25 -9.75
N GLY A 266 -16.89 8.90 -10.02
CA GLY A 266 -15.76 8.25 -10.70
C GLY A 266 -16.16 7.79 -12.10
N SER A 267 -16.00 6.50 -12.39
CA SER A 267 -16.41 5.86 -13.65
C SER A 267 -17.82 5.27 -13.62
N THR A 268 -18.59 5.52 -12.57
CA THR A 268 -19.89 4.88 -12.32
C THR A 268 -21.00 5.87 -12.54
N GLU A 269 -22.02 5.45 -13.28
CA GLU A 269 -23.22 6.24 -13.55
C GLU A 269 -24.44 5.52 -12.97
N SER A 270 -25.36 6.27 -12.36
CA SER A 270 -26.63 5.73 -11.86
C SER A 270 -27.60 5.42 -13.01
N GLU A 271 -28.70 4.73 -12.69
CA GLU A 271 -29.88 4.78 -13.56
C GLU A 271 -30.33 6.23 -13.80
N LYS A 272 -30.95 6.49 -14.95
CA LYS A 272 -31.51 7.79 -15.29
C LYS A 272 -32.74 8.09 -14.43
N SER A 273 -32.98 9.37 -14.12
CA SER A 273 -34.19 9.82 -13.45
C SER A 273 -35.45 9.47 -14.25
N LYS A 274 -36.61 9.65 -13.61
CA LYS A 274 -37.87 9.75 -14.35
C LYS A 274 -37.74 10.84 -15.43
N GLU A 275 -38.29 10.55 -16.61
CA GLU A 275 -38.29 11.46 -17.74
C GLU A 275 -39.27 12.62 -17.50
N VAL A 276 -38.86 13.81 -17.94
CA VAL A 276 -39.71 15.00 -18.02
C VAL A 276 -39.77 15.44 -19.47
N THR A 277 -40.98 15.67 -19.98
CA THR A 277 -41.21 16.22 -21.31
C THR A 277 -41.57 17.71 -21.21
N ASN A 278 -41.05 18.52 -22.12
CA ASN A 278 -41.42 19.92 -22.26
C ASN A 278 -41.37 20.38 -23.72
N THR A 279 -42.36 21.18 -24.12
CA THR A 279 -42.42 21.84 -25.43
C THR A 279 -41.87 23.27 -25.28
N THR A 280 -40.91 23.66 -26.10
CA THR A 280 -40.45 25.06 -26.17
C THR A 280 -41.58 25.98 -26.65
N VAL A 281 -41.53 27.25 -26.24
CA VAL A 281 -42.55 28.24 -26.64
C VAL A 281 -42.45 28.51 -28.15
N GLU A 282 -43.54 28.93 -28.78
CA GLU A 282 -43.49 29.49 -30.12
C GLU A 282 -42.62 30.76 -30.16
N ASP A 283 -41.97 31.00 -31.30
CA ASP A 283 -41.23 32.24 -31.51
C ASP A 283 -42.23 33.34 -31.89
N THR A 284 -42.31 34.38 -31.07
CA THR A 284 -43.24 35.52 -31.25
C THR A 284 -42.60 36.67 -32.00
#